data_AF-A0A2K5EUI4-F1
#
_entry.id   AF-A0A2K5EUI4-F1
#
_cell.length_a   1.000
_cell.length_b   1.000
_cell.length_c   1.000
_cell.angle_alpha   90.00
_cell.angle_beta   90.00
_cell.angle_gamma   90.00
#
_symmetry.space_group_name_H-M   'P 1'
#
loop_
_entity.id
_entity.type
_entity.pdbx_description
1 polymer ?
#
loop_
_entity_poly.entity_id
_entity_poly.type
_entity_poly.pdbx_seq_one_letter_code
_entity_poly.pdbx_strand_id
1 'polypeptide(L)'
;MAARCATRWLLVAVGTPRLPAAAGRGARPPREGVMGASLSRKLSIPAFPSTLIACGPRALLTLRPGVSLTGTKHYPFVCTAFFHTSAPLAKEDYYQILGVPRNASQKDIKKAYYQLAKKYHPDTNKDDPKAKEKFSQLAEAYEVLSDEVKRKQYDAYGSAGFDPGASGSQQSYWRGGPSVDPEELFRKIFGEFSSSSFGDFQTVFDQPQEYIMELTFNQAAKGVNKEFTVNIMDTCERCNGKGNEPGTKVQHCHYCGGSGMETINTGPFVMRSTCRRCGGRGSIIVTPCIVCRGAGQAKQKKRVMIPVPAGVEDGQTVRMPVGKREIFVTFRVQKSPVFRRDGADIHSDLFISIAQALLGGTARAQGLYETINVTIPPGTQTDQKIRMGGKGIPRINSYGYGDHYIHIKIRVPKRLTSRQHSLILSYAEDETDVEGTVNGVTLTSSGGSTMDSSAGSEARREAGEDTEGFLSKLKKMFTS
;
A
#
# COMPACT_ATOMS: atom_id res chain seq x y z
N MET A 1 -61.11 -49.64 1.23
CA MET A 1 -61.28 -49.61 2.69
C MET A 1 -60.69 -48.29 3.19
N ALA A 2 -61.50 -47.22 3.21
CA ALA A 2 -62.11 -46.58 4.42
C ALA A 2 -61.07 -45.84 5.30
N ALA A 3 -61.19 -44.57 5.70
CA ALA A 3 -62.18 -43.51 5.46
C ALA A 3 -61.64 -42.15 6.00
N ARG A 4 -61.99 -41.04 5.31
CA ARG A 4 -62.47 -39.68 5.79
C ARG A 4 -61.62 -38.87 6.81
N CYS A 5 -61.58 -37.53 6.90
CA CYS A 5 -61.89 -36.31 6.10
C CYS A 5 -61.96 -35.10 7.09
N ALA A 6 -61.45 -33.90 6.69
CA ALA A 6 -61.85 -32.52 7.10
C ALA A 6 -61.72 -32.08 8.61
N THR A 7 -61.49 -30.82 9.06
CA THR A 7 -61.53 -29.44 8.50
C THR A 7 -60.90 -28.40 9.48
N ARG A 8 -60.59 -27.18 8.95
CA ARG A 8 -60.31 -25.80 9.49
C ARG A 8 -60.60 -25.45 10.99
N TRP A 9 -59.99 -24.41 11.62
CA TRP A 9 -60.23 -22.94 11.48
C TRP A 9 -59.12 -22.02 12.12
N LEU A 10 -58.98 -20.80 11.53
CA LEU A 10 -58.53 -19.40 11.93
C LEU A 10 -57.95 -19.07 13.34
N LEU A 11 -57.11 -18.03 13.61
CA LEU A 11 -57.27 -16.56 13.39
C LEU A 11 -55.95 -15.75 13.71
N VAL A 12 -55.96 -14.43 13.43
CA VAL A 12 -54.87 -13.41 13.36
C VAL A 12 -54.89 -12.42 14.56
N ALA A 13 -53.77 -11.76 14.91
CA ALA A 13 -53.75 -10.35 15.37
C ALA A 13 -52.36 -9.67 15.28
N VAL A 14 -52.35 -8.39 14.86
CA VAL A 14 -51.23 -7.45 14.69
C VAL A 14 -51.37 -6.29 15.70
N GLY A 15 -50.26 -5.71 16.17
CA GLY A 15 -50.28 -4.43 16.91
C GLY A 15 -48.95 -3.66 16.88
N THR A 16 -49.00 -2.41 16.41
CA THR A 16 -48.07 -1.26 16.65
C THR A 16 -48.97 -0.05 17.00
N PRO A 17 -48.54 1.22 17.33
CA PRO A 17 -47.21 1.89 17.30
C PRO A 17 -46.95 2.97 18.43
N ARG A 18 -45.84 3.73 18.30
CA ARG A 18 -45.61 5.22 18.56
C ARG A 18 -44.63 5.74 19.64
N LEU A 19 -43.89 6.77 19.19
CA LEU A 19 -42.91 7.74 19.78
C LEU A 19 -43.57 8.88 20.62
N PRO A 20 -42.82 9.78 21.34
CA PRO A 20 -42.15 11.03 20.83
C PRO A 20 -40.74 11.29 21.47
N ALA A 21 -39.73 11.97 20.91
CA ALA A 21 -39.49 13.33 20.35
C ALA A 21 -39.32 14.49 21.37
N ALA A 22 -38.11 15.11 21.44
CA ALA A 22 -37.77 16.55 21.70
C ALA A 22 -36.25 16.71 22.07
N ALA A 23 -35.42 17.40 21.28
CA ALA A 23 -34.93 18.81 21.39
C ALA A 23 -34.06 19.12 22.65
N GLY A 24 -32.91 19.81 22.66
CA GLY A 24 -32.09 20.52 21.67
C GLY A 24 -30.87 21.19 22.37
N ARG A 25 -29.92 21.69 21.56
CA ARG A 25 -28.91 22.79 21.73
C ARG A 25 -28.28 23.11 23.11
N GLY A 26 -26.95 23.37 23.10
CA GLY A 26 -26.36 24.40 23.99
C GLY A 26 -24.88 24.21 24.34
N ALA A 27 -24.05 25.23 24.08
CA ALA A 27 -22.60 25.26 24.22
C ALA A 27 -22.09 25.64 25.64
N ARG A 28 -20.87 25.13 25.99
CA ARG A 28 -19.68 25.65 26.75
C ARG A 28 -19.83 26.81 27.78
N PRO A 29 -18.80 27.12 28.63
CA PRO A 29 -17.79 26.36 29.43
C PRO A 29 -17.75 26.95 30.90
N PRO A 30 -16.65 27.10 31.71
CA PRO A 30 -15.27 26.54 31.75
C PRO A 30 -14.76 26.09 33.16
N ARG A 31 -13.49 25.62 33.20
CA ARG A 31 -12.38 25.86 34.19
C ARG A 31 -11.69 24.64 34.83
N GLU A 32 -10.37 24.59 34.56
CA GLU A 32 -9.20 24.40 35.46
C GLU A 32 -9.26 23.29 36.54
N GLY A 33 -8.26 22.42 36.76
CA GLY A 33 -6.90 22.32 36.23
C GLY A 33 -6.14 21.11 36.81
N VAL A 34 -5.09 20.70 36.07
CA VAL A 34 -3.71 20.42 36.50
C VAL A 34 -3.39 19.48 37.70
N MET A 35 -2.53 18.48 37.39
CA MET A 35 -1.58 17.68 38.23
C MET A 35 -2.18 16.71 39.27
N GLY A 36 -1.61 15.54 39.59
CA GLY A 36 -0.37 14.88 39.21
C GLY A 36 -0.11 13.71 40.19
N ALA A 37 0.47 12.62 39.68
CA ALA A 37 1.36 11.64 40.31
C ALA A 37 1.08 11.00 41.71
N SER A 38 0.96 9.67 41.65
CA SER A 38 1.79 8.66 42.36
C SER A 38 1.47 8.16 43.79
N LEU A 39 1.34 6.82 43.81
CA LEU A 39 1.99 5.81 44.67
C LEU A 39 1.61 5.57 46.14
N SER A 40 1.64 4.26 46.44
CA SER A 40 1.86 3.57 47.73
C SER A 40 0.66 3.49 48.70
N ARG A 41 0.39 2.42 49.46
CA ARG A 41 1.27 1.38 50.04
C ARG A 41 0.42 0.30 50.77
N LYS A 42 1.05 -0.87 51.00
CA LYS A 42 0.99 -1.74 52.22
C LYS A 42 -0.23 -2.68 52.42
N LEU A 43 -0.12 -3.92 52.93
CA LEU A 43 0.78 -4.53 53.93
C LEU A 43 1.00 -6.05 53.71
N SER A 44 1.83 -6.64 54.57
CA SER A 44 2.71 -7.82 54.39
C SER A 44 2.51 -8.92 55.46
N ILE A 45 2.72 -10.20 55.06
CA ILE A 45 3.55 -11.31 55.67
C ILE A 45 3.23 -11.77 57.12
N PRO A 46 3.16 -13.09 57.46
CA PRO A 46 4.30 -14.05 57.61
C PRO A 46 3.98 -15.51 57.21
N ALA A 47 4.87 -16.53 57.16
CA ALA A 47 6.32 -16.74 57.16
C ALA A 47 6.57 -18.21 56.69
N PHE A 48 7.76 -18.53 56.18
CA PHE A 48 8.22 -19.88 55.74
C PHE A 48 8.75 -20.73 56.92
N PRO A 49 8.88 -22.08 56.80
CA PRO A 49 10.09 -22.69 56.21
C PRO A 49 9.91 -23.98 55.37
N SER A 50 10.73 -24.06 54.31
CA SER A 50 11.58 -25.14 53.77
C SER A 50 11.28 -26.63 54.06
N THR A 51 11.16 -27.48 53.02
CA THR A 51 12.17 -28.44 52.50
C THR A 51 11.58 -29.49 51.54
N LEU A 52 12.46 -30.04 50.69
CA LEU A 52 12.30 -30.96 49.56
C LEU A 52 11.85 -32.39 49.94
N ILE A 53 11.23 -33.12 48.99
CA ILE A 53 11.63 -34.46 48.46
C ILE A 53 10.43 -35.16 47.78
N ALA A 54 10.76 -35.87 46.69
CA ALA A 54 9.90 -36.57 45.75
C ALA A 54 9.25 -37.89 46.23
N CYS A 55 8.16 -38.32 45.57
CA CYS A 55 7.89 -39.67 45.03
C CYS A 55 6.39 -39.83 44.64
N GLY A 56 6.08 -40.41 43.47
CA GLY A 56 4.70 -40.83 43.08
C GLY A 56 4.31 -42.19 43.69
N PRO A 57 3.37 -42.99 43.14
CA PRO A 57 2.25 -42.74 42.21
C PRO A 57 0.87 -43.22 42.76
N ARG A 58 -0.22 -42.96 42.00
CA ARG A 58 -1.55 -43.64 41.99
C ARG A 58 -2.09 -44.27 43.30
N ALA A 59 -3.19 -43.73 43.84
CA ALA A 59 -4.17 -44.55 44.58
C ALA A 59 -5.59 -43.96 44.52
N LEU A 60 -6.55 -44.85 44.22
CA LEU A 60 -7.98 -44.63 44.11
C LEU A 60 -8.63 -44.21 45.44
N LEU A 61 -9.66 -43.34 45.36
CA LEU A 61 -10.60 -43.08 46.44
C LEU A 61 -11.76 -44.11 46.37
N THR A 62 -11.90 -44.93 47.41
CA THR A 62 -13.13 -45.71 47.68
C THR A 62 -13.94 -45.04 48.79
N LEU A 63 -15.26 -44.96 48.57
CA LEU A 63 -16.23 -44.16 49.30
C LEU A 63 -16.79 -44.84 50.56
N ARG A 64 -16.86 -44.05 51.66
CA ARG A 64 -17.93 -43.91 52.70
C ARG A 64 -18.34 -45.18 53.49
N PRO A 65 -19.21 -45.16 54.56
CA PRO A 65 -20.10 -44.11 55.10
C PRO A 65 -20.25 -44.01 56.65
N GLY A 66 -21.11 -43.09 57.11
CA GLY A 66 -21.69 -42.98 58.47
C GLY A 66 -21.52 -41.56 59.03
N VAL A 67 -22.49 -40.83 59.61
CA VAL A 67 -23.75 -41.18 60.28
C VAL A 67 -24.70 -39.95 60.21
N SER A 68 -25.99 -40.24 60.29
CA SER A 68 -27.19 -39.38 60.19
C SER A 68 -27.55 -38.64 61.48
N LEU A 69 -28.14 -37.44 61.36
CA LEU A 69 -29.13 -36.90 62.31
C LEU A 69 -30.27 -36.15 61.61
N THR A 70 -31.46 -36.39 62.15
CA THR A 70 -32.84 -35.93 61.86
C THR A 70 -33.01 -34.40 61.91
N GLY A 71 -33.99 -33.72 61.30
CA GLY A 71 -35.18 -34.06 60.53
C GLY A 71 -36.01 -32.77 60.31
N THR A 72 -36.59 -32.59 59.14
CA THR A 72 -37.75 -31.69 58.86
C THR A 72 -38.31 -32.10 57.50
N LYS A 73 -39.62 -32.34 57.43
CA LYS A 73 -40.33 -32.85 56.26
C LYS A 73 -40.56 -31.71 55.26
N HIS A 74 -39.95 -31.78 54.08
CA HIS A 74 -40.36 -31.03 52.89
C HIS A 74 -40.45 -32.04 51.72
N TYR A 75 -41.54 -31.97 50.97
CA TYR A 75 -41.91 -32.88 49.90
C TYR A 75 -40.84 -32.94 48.78
N PRO A 76 -40.23 -34.10 48.48
CA PRO A 76 -39.41 -34.22 47.30
C PRO A 76 -40.30 -34.58 46.10
N PHE A 77 -40.45 -33.62 45.19
CA PHE A 77 -40.82 -33.87 43.80
C PHE A 77 -39.83 -34.87 43.20
N VAL A 78 -40.36 -35.91 42.55
CA VAL A 78 -39.58 -36.89 41.79
C VAL A 78 -39.06 -36.21 40.53
N CYS A 79 -37.79 -35.79 40.51
CA CYS A 79 -37.09 -35.45 39.27
C CYS A 79 -36.45 -36.71 38.70
N THR A 80 -37.07 -37.27 37.67
CA THR A 80 -36.45 -38.25 36.77
C THR A 80 -35.31 -37.57 36.01
N ALA A 81 -34.06 -37.88 36.34
CA ALA A 81 -32.92 -37.49 35.51
C ALA A 81 -32.83 -38.45 34.32
N PHE A 82 -33.11 -37.95 33.12
CA PHE A 82 -32.77 -38.63 31.87
C PHE A 82 -31.26 -38.46 31.63
N PHE A 83 -30.53 -39.57 31.60
CA PHE A 83 -29.15 -39.56 31.11
C PHE A 83 -29.18 -39.32 29.60
N HIS A 84 -28.83 -38.11 29.16
CA HIS A 84 -28.47 -37.89 27.77
C HIS A 84 -27.08 -38.50 27.53
N THR A 85 -27.02 -39.51 26.65
CA THR A 85 -25.76 -39.97 26.05
C THR A 85 -25.19 -38.83 25.20
N SER A 86 -24.08 -38.24 25.63
CA SER A 86 -23.29 -37.36 24.79
C SER A 86 -22.74 -38.15 23.61
N ALA A 87 -23.13 -37.77 22.40
CA ALA A 87 -22.41 -38.19 21.20
C ALA A 87 -20.96 -37.69 21.30
N PRO A 88 -19.95 -38.51 20.98
CA PRO A 88 -18.57 -38.03 20.95
C PRO A 88 -18.43 -37.04 19.81
N LEU A 89 -17.98 -35.83 20.12
CA LEU A 89 -17.55 -34.82 19.15
C LEU A 89 -16.17 -35.25 18.63
N ALA A 90 -16.12 -36.38 17.92
CA ALA A 90 -14.96 -36.83 17.20
C ALA A 90 -14.86 -35.99 15.93
N LYS A 91 -13.76 -35.24 15.77
CA LYS A 91 -13.45 -34.54 14.52
C LYS A 91 -13.50 -35.55 13.36
N GLU A 92 -14.13 -35.16 12.25
CA GLU A 92 -14.24 -36.01 11.07
C GLU A 92 -12.86 -36.43 10.55
N ASP A 93 -12.75 -37.67 10.06
CA ASP A 93 -11.51 -38.18 9.48
C ASP A 93 -11.14 -37.37 8.22
N TYR A 94 -9.89 -36.89 8.08
CA TYR A 94 -9.46 -36.11 6.92
C TYR A 94 -9.58 -36.86 5.59
N TYR A 95 -9.43 -38.19 5.62
CA TYR A 95 -9.67 -39.04 4.45
C TYR A 95 -11.16 -39.07 4.05
N GLN A 96 -12.07 -39.03 5.03
CA GLN A 96 -13.52 -38.99 4.77
C GLN A 96 -13.94 -37.62 4.25
N ILE A 97 -13.38 -36.54 4.81
CA ILE A 97 -13.61 -35.15 4.35
C ILE A 97 -13.21 -34.97 2.87
N LEU A 98 -12.06 -35.53 2.47
CA LEU A 98 -11.60 -35.51 1.07
C LEU A 98 -12.25 -36.59 0.19
N GLY A 99 -13.03 -37.52 0.77
CA GLY A 99 -13.69 -38.61 0.03
C GLY A 99 -12.72 -39.62 -0.58
N VAL A 100 -11.55 -39.83 0.03
CA VAL A 100 -10.50 -40.74 -0.44
C VAL A 100 -10.26 -41.88 0.55
N PRO A 101 -9.87 -43.07 0.09
CA PRO A 101 -9.53 -44.16 1.00
C PRO A 101 -8.19 -43.88 1.71
N ARG A 102 -7.98 -44.46 2.90
CA ARG A 102 -6.76 -44.23 3.71
C ARG A 102 -5.46 -44.64 3.00
N ASN A 103 -5.52 -45.57 2.04
CA ASN A 103 -4.40 -46.01 1.20
C ASN A 103 -4.18 -45.17 -0.06
N ALA A 104 -4.86 -44.03 -0.23
CA ALA A 104 -4.74 -43.18 -1.42
C ALA A 104 -3.32 -42.64 -1.63
N SER A 105 -2.88 -42.56 -2.89
CA SER A 105 -1.62 -41.91 -3.25
C SER A 105 -1.74 -40.38 -3.09
N GLN A 106 -0.62 -39.67 -2.91
CA GLN A 106 -0.64 -38.20 -2.85
C GLN A 106 -1.29 -37.56 -4.08
N LYS A 107 -1.13 -38.18 -5.25
CA LYS A 107 -1.73 -37.70 -6.49
C LYS A 107 -3.25 -37.76 -6.42
N ASP A 108 -3.81 -38.77 -5.77
CA ASP A 108 -5.26 -38.96 -5.64
C ASP A 108 -5.85 -38.00 -4.59
N ILE A 109 -5.13 -37.79 -3.48
CA ILE A 109 -5.47 -36.79 -2.45
C ILE A 109 -5.52 -35.39 -3.07
N LYS A 110 -4.52 -35.02 -3.87
CA LYS A 110 -4.46 -33.74 -4.58
C LYS A 110 -5.60 -33.57 -5.60
N LYS A 111 -5.93 -34.63 -6.34
CA LYS A 111 -7.05 -34.62 -7.30
C LYS A 111 -8.40 -34.45 -6.60
N ALA A 112 -8.63 -35.16 -5.50
CA ALA A 112 -9.87 -35.08 -4.74
C ALA A 112 -10.07 -33.69 -4.12
N TYR A 113 -9.02 -33.13 -3.52
CA TYR A 113 -9.03 -31.76 -3.01
C TYR A 113 -9.38 -30.75 -4.11
N TYR A 114 -8.78 -30.85 -5.29
CA TYR A 114 -9.08 -29.95 -6.41
C TYR A 114 -10.55 -29.99 -6.84
N GLN A 115 -11.14 -31.19 -6.92
CA GLN A 115 -12.53 -31.34 -7.31
C GLN A 115 -13.50 -30.77 -6.27
N LEU A 116 -13.20 -30.93 -4.98
CA LEU A 116 -14.04 -30.46 -3.90
C LEU A 116 -13.87 -28.95 -3.66
N ALA A 117 -12.63 -28.43 -3.72
CA ALA A 117 -12.33 -27.01 -3.59
C ALA A 117 -12.99 -26.18 -4.70
N LYS A 118 -13.02 -26.69 -5.94
CA LYS A 118 -13.76 -26.03 -7.04
C LYS A 118 -15.27 -26.02 -6.82
N LYS A 119 -15.82 -27.08 -6.23
CA LYS A 119 -17.27 -27.20 -5.95
C LYS A 119 -17.72 -26.31 -4.80
N TYR A 120 -16.88 -26.14 -3.78
CA TYR A 120 -17.18 -25.38 -2.56
C TYR A 120 -16.50 -24.00 -2.49
N HIS A 121 -16.02 -23.48 -3.62
CA HIS A 121 -15.36 -22.19 -3.66
C HIS A 121 -16.31 -21.05 -3.25
N PRO A 122 -15.88 -20.10 -2.39
CA PRO A 122 -16.73 -18.99 -1.93
C PRO A 122 -17.24 -18.12 -3.08
N ASP A 123 -16.46 -17.93 -4.15
CA ASP A 123 -16.94 -17.20 -5.33
C ASP A 123 -18.05 -17.91 -6.11
N THR A 124 -18.11 -19.24 -6.07
CA THR A 124 -19.17 -20.01 -6.77
C THR A 124 -20.42 -20.14 -5.89
N ASN A 125 -20.25 -20.18 -4.57
CA ASN A 125 -21.34 -20.32 -3.59
C ASN A 125 -21.29 -19.18 -2.56
N LYS A 126 -21.64 -17.96 -3.00
CA LYS A 126 -21.54 -16.74 -2.17
C LYS A 126 -22.56 -16.66 -1.03
N ASP A 127 -23.67 -17.39 -1.16
CA ASP A 127 -24.83 -17.27 -0.26
C ASP A 127 -24.94 -18.40 0.79
N ASP A 128 -24.07 -19.42 0.74
CA ASP A 128 -24.13 -20.61 1.60
C ASP A 128 -23.02 -20.63 2.67
N PRO A 129 -23.32 -20.39 3.96
CA PRO A 129 -22.31 -20.44 5.03
C PRO A 129 -21.73 -21.85 5.22
N LYS A 130 -22.50 -22.90 4.88
CA LYS A 130 -22.04 -24.30 4.93
C LYS A 130 -20.97 -24.62 3.90
N ALA A 131 -20.92 -23.90 2.76
CA ALA A 131 -19.89 -24.11 1.75
C ALA A 131 -18.54 -23.58 2.26
N LYS A 132 -18.54 -22.45 2.98
CA LYS A 132 -17.34 -21.90 3.63
C LYS A 132 -16.79 -22.82 4.70
N GLU A 133 -17.64 -23.40 5.54
CA GLU A 133 -17.23 -24.37 6.57
C GLU A 133 -16.61 -25.63 5.95
N LYS A 134 -17.23 -26.19 4.91
CA LYS A 134 -16.68 -27.34 4.17
C LYS A 134 -15.37 -27.00 3.47
N PHE A 135 -15.24 -25.81 2.90
CA PHE A 135 -14.00 -25.36 2.27
C PHE A 135 -12.85 -25.26 3.29
N SER A 136 -13.15 -24.74 4.49
CA SER A 136 -12.19 -24.68 5.60
C SER A 136 -11.74 -26.09 6.02
N GLN A 137 -12.67 -27.04 6.15
CA GLN A 137 -12.36 -28.43 6.50
C GLN A 137 -11.53 -29.14 5.42
N LEU A 138 -11.82 -28.86 4.14
CA LEU A 138 -11.04 -29.40 3.02
C LEU A 138 -9.60 -28.87 3.00
N ALA A 139 -9.41 -27.60 3.33
CA ALA A 139 -8.08 -26.97 3.40
C ALA A 139 -7.25 -27.57 4.56
N GLU A 140 -7.85 -27.73 5.74
CA GLU A 140 -7.21 -28.37 6.90
C GLU A 140 -6.83 -29.83 6.59
N ALA A 141 -7.75 -30.59 6.01
CA ALA A 141 -7.50 -31.97 5.60
C ALA A 141 -6.35 -32.08 4.58
N TYR A 142 -6.30 -31.17 3.61
CA TYR A 142 -5.24 -31.16 2.60
C TYR A 142 -3.89 -30.78 3.19
N GLU A 143 -3.81 -29.81 4.11
CA GLU A 143 -2.55 -29.39 4.73
C GLU A 143 -1.87 -30.54 5.50
N VAL A 144 -2.67 -31.37 6.19
CA VAL A 144 -2.15 -32.51 6.94
C VAL A 144 -1.81 -33.69 6.03
N LEU A 145 -2.61 -33.94 4.98
CA LEU A 145 -2.44 -35.10 4.09
C LEU A 145 -1.50 -34.85 2.90
N SER A 146 -1.16 -33.59 2.57
CA SER A 146 -0.25 -33.25 1.47
C SER A 146 1.20 -33.58 1.78
N ASP A 147 1.62 -33.42 3.03
CA ASP A 147 3.00 -33.67 3.46
C ASP A 147 3.15 -35.09 4.02
N GLU A 148 4.10 -35.87 3.50
CA GLU A 148 4.34 -37.26 3.95
C GLU A 148 4.61 -37.37 5.45
N VAL A 149 5.28 -36.36 6.01
CA VAL A 149 5.65 -36.33 7.43
C VAL A 149 4.41 -36.08 8.30
N LYS A 150 3.56 -35.11 7.92
CA LYS A 150 2.31 -34.80 8.64
C LYS A 150 1.28 -35.92 8.49
N ARG A 151 1.19 -36.53 7.31
CA ARG A 151 0.34 -37.70 7.06
C ARG A 151 0.71 -38.88 7.95
N LYS A 152 2.00 -39.21 8.08
CA LYS A 152 2.45 -40.28 8.98
C LYS A 152 2.11 -39.99 10.44
N GLN A 153 2.22 -38.73 10.87
CA GLN A 153 1.84 -38.32 12.23
C GLN A 153 0.33 -38.42 12.45
N TYR A 154 -0.47 -38.02 11.47
CA TYR A 154 -1.92 -38.16 11.49
C TYR A 154 -2.35 -39.64 11.51
N ASP A 155 -1.72 -40.48 10.70
CA ASP A 155 -2.01 -41.91 10.65
C ASP A 155 -1.61 -42.62 11.98
N ALA A 156 -0.62 -42.09 12.71
CA ALA A 156 -0.15 -42.64 13.98
C ALA A 156 -0.93 -42.14 15.22
N TYR A 157 -1.34 -40.86 15.23
CA TYR A 157 -1.91 -40.19 16.42
C TYR A 157 -3.34 -39.65 16.21
N GLY A 158 -3.89 -39.73 15.00
CA GLY A 158 -5.22 -39.23 14.65
C GLY A 158 -5.33 -37.69 14.66
N SER A 159 -6.56 -37.18 14.53
CA SER A 159 -6.85 -35.74 14.50
C SER A 159 -6.50 -34.98 15.80
N ALA A 160 -6.22 -35.70 16.90
CA ALA A 160 -5.89 -35.11 18.20
C ALA A 160 -4.43 -34.60 18.29
N GLY A 161 -3.53 -35.03 17.39
CA GLY A 161 -2.13 -34.60 17.39
C GLY A 161 -1.89 -33.17 16.88
N PHE A 162 -2.93 -32.53 16.32
CA PHE A 162 -2.86 -31.20 15.70
C PHE A 162 -3.76 -30.17 16.40
N ASP A 163 -4.40 -30.53 17.53
CA ASP A 163 -5.24 -29.61 18.31
C ASP A 163 -4.38 -28.60 19.11
N PRO A 164 -4.63 -27.28 19.01
CA PRO A 164 -3.84 -26.25 19.68
C PRO A 164 -3.99 -26.21 21.22
N GLY A 165 -4.70 -27.16 21.84
CA GLY A 165 -5.06 -27.13 23.26
C GLY A 165 -4.82 -28.39 24.09
N ALA A 166 -4.30 -29.48 23.52
CA ALA A 166 -4.25 -30.76 24.25
C ALA A 166 -2.98 -31.58 24.00
N SER A 167 -1.82 -31.10 24.47
CA SER A 167 -0.68 -31.96 24.84
C SER A 167 0.44 -31.12 25.45
N GLY A 168 0.73 -31.36 26.73
CA GLY A 168 1.93 -30.86 27.38
C GLY A 168 3.13 -31.77 27.05
N SER A 169 4.29 -31.13 26.88
CA SER A 169 5.60 -31.76 26.66
C SER A 169 5.84 -32.31 25.25
N GLN A 170 6.68 -31.55 24.52
CA GLN A 170 7.58 -32.03 23.47
C GLN A 170 7.10 -31.99 22.00
N GLN A 171 6.67 -30.81 21.52
CA GLN A 171 6.77 -30.48 20.10
C GLN A 171 6.94 -28.98 19.85
N SER A 172 8.17 -28.51 20.00
CA SER A 172 8.54 -27.09 19.78
C SER A 172 9.06 -26.81 18.36
N TYR A 173 8.82 -27.70 17.39
CA TYR A 173 9.29 -27.54 16.00
C TYR A 173 8.24 -26.99 15.02
N TRP A 174 6.97 -26.91 15.44
CA TRP A 174 5.84 -26.64 14.52
C TRP A 174 5.04 -25.37 14.88
N ARG A 175 5.56 -24.50 15.76
CA ARG A 175 5.02 -23.16 16.08
C ARG A 175 5.72 -22.07 15.25
N GLY A 176 5.84 -22.28 13.94
CA GLY A 176 6.64 -21.42 13.05
C GLY A 176 6.10 -21.23 11.63
N GLY A 177 4.80 -21.43 11.40
CA GLY A 177 4.12 -21.03 10.17
C GLY A 177 2.93 -20.13 10.52
N PRO A 178 2.70 -19.02 9.79
CA PRO A 178 1.51 -18.20 10.03
C PRO A 178 0.27 -19.07 9.85
N SER A 179 -0.79 -18.83 10.61
CA SER A 179 -2.12 -19.35 10.29
C SER A 179 -2.49 -18.86 8.89
N VAL A 180 -2.21 -19.70 7.89
CA VAL A 180 -2.39 -19.35 6.48
C VAL A 180 -3.89 -19.30 6.25
N ASP A 181 -4.40 -18.16 5.81
CA ASP A 181 -5.79 -18.01 5.40
C ASP A 181 -6.06 -19.06 4.30
N PRO A 182 -7.11 -19.91 4.38
CA PRO A 182 -7.37 -20.95 3.38
C PRO A 182 -7.38 -20.44 1.93
N GLU A 183 -7.75 -19.18 1.74
CA GLU A 183 -7.72 -18.46 0.46
C GLU A 183 -6.30 -18.10 -0.01
N GLU A 184 -5.39 -17.79 0.91
CA GLU A 184 -3.97 -17.52 0.63
C GLU A 184 -3.20 -18.80 0.35
N LEU A 185 -3.51 -19.91 1.04
CA LEU A 185 -2.98 -21.24 0.74
C LEU A 185 -3.40 -21.68 -0.67
N PHE A 186 -4.67 -21.45 -1.02
CA PHE A 186 -5.17 -21.69 -2.37
C PHE A 186 -4.44 -20.81 -3.39
N ARG A 187 -4.31 -19.50 -3.18
CA ARG A 187 -3.58 -18.60 -4.10
C ARG A 187 -2.11 -18.96 -4.26
N LYS A 188 -1.43 -19.38 -3.19
CA LYS A 188 -0.01 -19.75 -3.23
C LYS A 188 0.22 -21.05 -3.98
N ILE A 189 -0.66 -22.04 -3.81
CA ILE A 189 -0.55 -23.36 -4.46
C ILE A 189 -1.14 -23.38 -5.88
N PHE A 190 -2.24 -22.66 -6.12
CA PHE A 190 -2.93 -22.62 -7.43
C PHE A 190 -2.50 -21.45 -8.31
N GLY A 191 -1.94 -20.37 -7.75
CA GLY A 191 -1.23 -19.34 -8.52
C GLY A 191 0.05 -19.89 -9.15
N GLU A 192 0.68 -20.88 -8.50
CA GLU A 192 1.82 -21.62 -9.03
C GLU A 192 1.42 -22.73 -10.03
N PHE A 193 0.18 -23.23 -9.96
CA PHE A 193 -0.30 -24.34 -10.80
C PHE A 193 -1.16 -23.91 -12.01
N SER A 194 -1.81 -22.73 -11.98
CA SER A 194 -2.58 -22.24 -13.14
C SER A 194 -1.70 -21.68 -14.27
N SER A 195 -0.38 -21.62 -14.04
CA SER A 195 0.62 -21.13 -14.99
C SER A 195 1.64 -22.19 -15.45
N SER A 196 1.48 -23.48 -15.08
CA SER A 196 2.57 -24.45 -15.22
C SER A 196 2.17 -25.75 -15.93
N SER A 197 2.09 -25.68 -17.26
CA SER A 197 2.41 -26.82 -18.13
C SER A 197 3.88 -27.24 -17.88
N PHE A 198 4.07 -28.54 -17.67
CA PHE A 198 5.27 -29.23 -17.20
C PHE A 198 6.47 -29.21 -18.17
N GLY A 199 6.93 -28.03 -18.62
CA GLY A 199 7.97 -27.95 -19.67
C GLY A 199 8.97 -26.82 -19.56
N ASP A 200 8.88 -25.89 -18.60
CA ASP A 200 9.77 -24.73 -18.63
C ASP A 200 10.03 -24.10 -17.25
N PHE A 201 10.79 -24.82 -16.41
CA PHE A 201 11.33 -24.25 -15.16
C PHE A 201 12.43 -23.20 -15.44
N GLN A 202 12.80 -22.98 -16.71
CA GLN A 202 13.81 -22.00 -17.10
C GLN A 202 13.23 -20.58 -17.25
N THR A 203 11.94 -20.43 -17.60
CA THR A 203 11.31 -19.12 -17.85
C THR A 203 10.81 -18.40 -16.61
N VAL A 204 10.67 -19.09 -15.47
CA VAL A 204 10.31 -18.46 -14.18
C VAL A 204 11.46 -17.59 -13.61
N PHE A 205 12.71 -17.85 -14.03
CA PHE A 205 13.88 -17.10 -13.55
C PHE A 205 14.29 -15.91 -14.42
N ASP A 206 13.67 -15.71 -15.58
CA ASP A 206 13.89 -14.53 -16.43
C ASP A 206 12.70 -13.57 -16.28
N GLN A 207 12.42 -13.16 -15.03
CA GLN A 207 11.55 -12.02 -14.81
C GLN A 207 12.13 -10.81 -15.55
N PRO A 208 11.30 -10.10 -16.35
CA PRO A 208 11.76 -8.91 -17.05
C PRO A 208 12.33 -7.92 -16.03
N GLN A 209 13.55 -7.45 -16.30
CA GLN A 209 14.24 -6.59 -15.36
C GLN A 209 13.61 -5.20 -15.41
N GLU A 210 12.85 -4.87 -14.37
CA GLU A 210 12.21 -3.56 -14.22
C GLU A 210 13.17 -2.55 -13.61
N TYR A 211 13.27 -1.39 -14.25
CA TYR A 211 14.06 -0.26 -13.80
C TYR A 211 13.18 0.96 -13.65
N ILE A 212 13.39 1.70 -12.57
CA ILE A 212 12.70 2.96 -12.34
C ILE A 212 13.65 4.08 -12.75
N MET A 213 13.22 4.92 -13.68
CA MET A 213 13.95 6.13 -14.06
C MET A 213 13.18 7.37 -13.62
N GLU A 214 13.82 8.16 -12.78
CA GLU A 214 13.27 9.46 -12.36
C GLU A 214 13.53 10.53 -13.43
N LEU A 215 12.50 11.32 -13.73
CA LEU A 215 12.53 12.41 -14.68
C LEU A 215 12.01 13.68 -14.02
N THR A 216 12.57 14.82 -14.42
CA THR A 216 11.94 16.10 -14.06
C THR A 216 10.72 16.35 -14.95
N PHE A 217 9.78 17.17 -14.47
CA PHE A 217 8.61 17.56 -15.24
C PHE A 217 8.94 18.07 -16.64
N ASN A 218 9.94 18.96 -16.75
CA ASN A 218 10.36 19.53 -18.03
C ASN A 218 10.96 18.47 -18.97
N GLN A 219 11.70 17.49 -18.44
CA GLN A 219 12.24 16.37 -19.22
C GLN A 219 11.13 15.47 -19.76
N ALA A 220 10.15 15.13 -18.93
CA ALA A 220 9.01 14.30 -19.32
C ALA A 220 8.12 15.00 -20.37
N ALA A 221 7.92 16.31 -20.22
CA ALA A 221 7.07 17.06 -21.13
C ALA A 221 7.73 17.34 -22.50
N LYS A 222 9.05 17.63 -22.53
CA LYS A 222 9.79 17.88 -23.79
C LYS A 222 10.30 16.62 -24.49
N GLY A 223 10.48 15.52 -23.75
CA GLY A 223 11.23 14.36 -24.20
C GLY A 223 12.74 14.61 -24.14
N VAL A 224 13.51 13.57 -23.79
CA VAL A 224 14.98 13.65 -23.70
C VAL A 224 15.58 12.26 -23.87
N ASN A 225 16.77 12.19 -24.46
CA ASN A 225 17.57 10.97 -24.46
C ASN A 225 18.44 10.96 -23.19
N LYS A 226 18.08 10.13 -22.21
CA LYS A 226 18.77 10.10 -20.91
C LYS A 226 19.68 8.87 -20.82
N GLU A 227 20.93 9.09 -20.41
CA GLU A 227 21.87 7.99 -20.13
C GLU A 227 21.49 7.32 -18.81
N PHE A 228 21.36 6.00 -18.83
CA PHE A 228 21.03 5.20 -17.66
C PHE A 228 21.93 3.96 -17.59
N THR A 229 22.41 3.63 -16.39
CA THR A 229 23.31 2.49 -16.19
C THR A 229 22.50 1.29 -15.70
N VAL A 230 22.50 0.24 -16.51
CA VAL A 230 21.73 -0.98 -16.30
C VAL A 230 22.67 -2.13 -15.94
N ASN A 231 22.27 -2.97 -14.99
CA ASN A 231 23.06 -4.12 -14.55
C ASN A 231 22.48 -5.39 -15.19
N ILE A 232 23.06 -5.85 -16.29
CA ILE A 232 22.57 -6.98 -17.08
C ILE A 232 23.57 -8.14 -17.02
N MET A 233 23.07 -9.37 -17.04
CA MET A 233 23.89 -10.56 -17.31
C MET A 233 24.17 -10.63 -18.81
N ASP A 234 25.42 -10.36 -19.20
CA ASP A 234 25.88 -10.46 -20.58
C ASP A 234 27.09 -11.41 -20.67
N THR A 235 27.58 -11.66 -21.88
CA THR A 235 28.79 -12.43 -22.12
C THR A 235 29.96 -11.81 -21.37
N CYS A 236 30.67 -12.62 -20.58
CA CYS A 236 31.78 -12.13 -19.79
C CYS A 236 32.87 -11.55 -20.71
N GLU A 237 33.15 -10.25 -20.60
CA GLU A 237 34.16 -9.53 -21.40
C GLU A 237 35.56 -10.15 -21.28
N ARG A 238 35.90 -10.69 -20.10
CA ARG A 238 37.23 -11.27 -19.86
C ARG A 238 37.43 -12.55 -20.66
N CYS A 239 36.47 -13.48 -20.66
CA CYS A 239 36.61 -14.78 -21.34
C CYS A 239 35.84 -14.89 -22.66
N ASN A 240 35.13 -13.84 -23.08
CA ASN A 240 34.25 -13.80 -24.26
C ASN A 240 33.30 -15.00 -24.33
N GLY A 241 32.71 -15.37 -23.19
CA GLY A 241 31.76 -16.49 -23.11
C GLY A 241 32.37 -17.89 -22.99
N LYS A 242 33.70 -18.05 -23.12
CA LYS A 242 34.35 -19.37 -23.09
C LYS A 242 34.45 -20.00 -21.69
N GLY A 243 34.30 -19.19 -20.64
CA GLY A 243 34.31 -19.64 -19.25
C GLY A 243 35.70 -19.94 -18.66
N ASN A 244 36.75 -20.04 -19.48
CA ASN A 244 38.14 -20.23 -19.03
C ASN A 244 38.90 -18.90 -18.92
N GLU A 245 39.94 -18.88 -18.11
CA GLU A 245 40.79 -17.70 -17.95
C GLU A 245 41.59 -17.42 -19.24
N PRO A 246 41.68 -16.15 -19.70
CA PRO A 246 42.44 -15.81 -20.91
C PRO A 246 43.87 -16.33 -20.86
N GLY A 247 44.32 -16.96 -21.96
CA GLY A 247 45.64 -17.59 -22.04
C GLY A 247 45.66 -19.08 -21.66
N THR A 248 44.62 -19.58 -21.00
CA THR A 248 44.48 -21.03 -20.74
C THR A 248 43.68 -21.69 -21.85
N LYS A 249 43.96 -22.96 -22.15
CA LYS A 249 43.21 -23.74 -23.15
C LYS A 249 42.17 -24.63 -22.46
N VAL A 250 40.99 -24.70 -23.04
CA VAL A 250 39.95 -25.65 -22.64
C VAL A 250 40.39 -27.04 -23.10
N GLN A 251 40.45 -27.99 -22.16
CA GLN A 251 40.85 -29.36 -22.47
C GLN A 251 39.62 -30.22 -22.78
N HIS A 252 39.74 -31.15 -23.72
CA HIS A 252 38.67 -32.11 -24.00
C HIS A 252 38.51 -33.07 -22.82
N CYS A 253 37.28 -33.45 -22.51
CA CYS A 253 37.04 -34.40 -21.43
C CYS A 253 37.51 -35.80 -21.84
N HIS A 254 38.59 -36.28 -21.22
CA HIS A 254 39.16 -37.60 -21.49
C HIS A 254 38.18 -38.77 -21.25
N TYR A 255 37.20 -38.61 -20.35
CA TYR A 255 36.24 -39.66 -19.99
C TYR A 255 35.15 -39.87 -21.05
N CYS A 256 34.73 -38.83 -21.77
CA CYS A 256 33.71 -38.93 -22.81
C CYS A 256 34.26 -38.65 -24.22
N GLY A 257 35.56 -38.37 -24.36
CA GLY A 257 36.19 -38.04 -25.64
C GLY A 257 35.63 -36.77 -26.29
N GLY A 258 35.03 -35.86 -25.52
CA GLY A 258 34.36 -34.67 -26.07
C GLY A 258 32.85 -34.83 -26.30
N SER A 259 32.30 -36.03 -26.20
CA SER A 259 30.88 -36.29 -26.50
C SER A 259 29.89 -35.78 -25.44
N GLY A 260 30.37 -35.45 -24.24
CA GLY A 260 29.53 -34.98 -23.12
C GLY A 260 28.66 -36.07 -22.46
N MET A 261 28.59 -37.27 -23.04
CA MET A 261 27.83 -38.40 -22.51
C MET A 261 28.76 -39.56 -22.15
N GLU A 262 28.45 -40.26 -21.07
CA GLU A 262 29.11 -41.52 -20.70
C GLU A 262 28.10 -42.67 -20.80
N THR A 263 28.55 -43.80 -21.32
CA THR A 263 27.72 -45.00 -21.42
C THR A 263 28.02 -45.87 -20.21
N ILE A 264 27.04 -46.03 -19.33
CA ILE A 264 27.16 -46.87 -18.13
C ILE A 264 26.53 -48.23 -18.45
N ASN A 265 27.37 -49.26 -18.49
CA ASN A 265 26.92 -50.64 -18.65
C ASN A 265 26.70 -51.23 -17.25
N THR A 266 25.44 -51.35 -16.83
CA THR A 266 25.08 -52.06 -15.59
C THR A 266 24.35 -53.34 -15.97
N GLY A 267 25.08 -54.45 -16.05
CA GLY A 267 24.53 -55.74 -16.48
C GLY A 267 24.11 -55.76 -17.95
N PRO A 268 23.03 -56.47 -18.34
CA PRO A 268 22.58 -56.57 -19.74
C PRO A 268 21.96 -55.27 -20.29
N PHE A 269 21.90 -54.19 -19.49
CA PHE A 269 21.33 -52.91 -19.87
C PHE A 269 22.41 -51.84 -20.02
N VAL A 270 22.39 -51.16 -21.17
CA VAL A 270 23.28 -50.06 -21.49
C VAL A 270 22.49 -48.75 -21.34
N MET A 271 22.93 -47.88 -20.43
CA MET A 271 22.30 -46.57 -20.21
C MET A 271 23.28 -45.45 -20.56
N ARG A 272 22.88 -44.51 -21.42
CA ARG A 272 23.64 -43.27 -21.64
C ARG A 272 23.22 -42.24 -20.59
N SER A 273 24.19 -41.73 -19.84
CA SER A 273 23.99 -40.62 -18.91
C SER A 273 24.92 -39.46 -19.25
N THR A 274 24.64 -38.27 -18.73
CA THR A 274 25.57 -37.14 -18.85
C THR A 274 26.89 -37.50 -18.17
N CYS A 275 28.01 -37.17 -18.82
CA CYS A 275 29.32 -37.49 -18.28
C CYS A 275 29.52 -36.81 -16.92
N ARG A 276 29.80 -37.58 -15.86
CA ARG A 276 29.89 -37.08 -14.48
C ARG A 276 31.02 -36.06 -14.30
N ARG A 277 32.06 -36.12 -15.14
CA ARG A 277 33.26 -35.26 -15.04
C ARG A 277 33.11 -33.92 -15.74
N CYS A 278 32.41 -33.85 -16.87
CA CYS A 278 32.20 -32.58 -17.60
C CYS A 278 30.76 -32.05 -17.49
N GLY A 279 29.85 -32.80 -16.86
CA GLY A 279 28.45 -32.42 -16.69
C GLY A 279 27.72 -32.19 -18.02
N GLY A 280 28.11 -32.90 -19.09
CA GLY A 280 27.52 -32.73 -20.42
C GLY A 280 28.27 -31.78 -21.35
N ARG A 281 29.24 -31.00 -20.88
CA ARG A 281 29.91 -29.97 -21.72
C ARG A 281 30.91 -30.52 -22.75
N GLY A 282 31.32 -31.77 -22.63
CA GLY A 282 32.37 -32.38 -23.48
C GLY A 282 33.79 -31.84 -23.23
N SER A 283 33.93 -30.71 -22.56
CA SER A 283 35.21 -30.09 -22.21
C SER A 283 35.35 -29.81 -20.72
N ILE A 284 36.59 -29.85 -20.22
CA ILE A 284 36.96 -29.53 -18.84
C ILE A 284 37.74 -28.23 -18.83
N ILE A 285 37.25 -27.28 -18.03
CA ILE A 285 37.93 -26.01 -17.78
C ILE A 285 38.80 -26.20 -16.53
N VAL A 286 40.12 -26.28 -16.72
CA VAL A 286 41.08 -26.44 -15.60
C VAL A 286 41.17 -25.17 -14.77
N THR A 287 41.24 -24.02 -15.45
CA THR A 287 41.31 -22.70 -14.81
C THR A 287 40.06 -21.89 -15.18
N PRO A 288 39.03 -21.89 -14.32
CA PRO A 288 37.82 -21.11 -14.56
C PRO A 288 38.14 -19.62 -14.55
N CYS A 289 37.45 -18.87 -15.40
CA CYS A 289 37.61 -17.42 -15.45
C CYS A 289 37.25 -16.79 -14.10
N ILE A 290 38.06 -15.86 -13.60
CA ILE A 290 37.85 -15.29 -12.27
C ILE A 290 36.56 -14.46 -12.14
N VAL A 291 36.09 -13.87 -13.25
CA VAL A 291 34.92 -12.98 -13.25
C VAL A 291 33.60 -13.76 -13.33
N CYS A 292 33.51 -14.76 -14.20
CA CYS A 292 32.29 -15.57 -14.38
C CYS A 292 32.34 -16.94 -13.70
N ARG A 293 33.48 -17.32 -13.10
CA ARG A 293 33.72 -18.61 -12.42
C ARG A 293 33.33 -19.83 -13.27
N GLY A 294 33.62 -19.78 -14.57
CA GLY A 294 33.29 -20.87 -15.49
C GLY A 294 31.91 -20.82 -16.13
N ALA A 295 31.06 -19.83 -15.78
CA ALA A 295 29.71 -19.71 -16.32
C ALA A 295 29.64 -19.09 -17.73
N GLY A 296 30.68 -18.36 -18.16
CA GLY A 296 30.70 -17.66 -19.45
C GLY A 296 29.87 -16.36 -19.49
N GLN A 297 28.99 -16.13 -18.52
CA GLN A 297 28.22 -14.89 -18.35
C GLN A 297 28.61 -14.18 -17.05
N ALA A 298 28.59 -12.86 -17.05
CA ALA A 298 28.88 -12.04 -15.87
C ALA A 298 27.93 -10.84 -15.80
N LYS A 299 27.66 -10.36 -14.57
CA LYS A 299 26.93 -9.11 -14.36
C LYS A 299 27.80 -7.95 -14.83
N GLN A 300 27.34 -7.22 -15.85
CA GLN A 300 28.04 -6.06 -16.39
C GLN A 300 27.16 -4.82 -16.25
N LYS A 301 27.81 -3.69 -15.97
CA LYS A 301 27.16 -2.37 -15.95
C LYS A 301 27.22 -1.81 -17.36
N LYS A 302 26.09 -1.80 -18.06
CA LYS A 302 26.00 -1.25 -19.41
C LYS A 302 25.33 0.11 -19.35
N ARG A 303 25.96 1.11 -19.97
CA ARG A 303 25.34 2.42 -20.14
C ARG A 303 24.48 2.39 -21.39
N VAL A 304 23.21 2.74 -21.24
CA VAL A 304 22.22 2.72 -22.32
C VAL A 304 21.55 4.07 -22.40
N MET A 305 21.40 4.58 -23.62
CA MET A 305 20.62 5.78 -23.88
C MET A 305 19.15 5.39 -24.01
N ILE A 306 18.34 5.79 -23.04
CA ILE A 306 16.89 5.54 -23.06
C ILE A 306 16.22 6.75 -23.72
N PRO A 307 15.57 6.59 -24.90
CA PRO A 307 14.79 7.65 -25.49
C PRO A 307 13.49 7.82 -24.71
N VAL A 308 13.33 8.96 -24.05
CA VAL A 308 12.08 9.33 -23.38
C VAL A 308 11.23 10.12 -24.37
N PRO A 309 10.07 9.58 -24.81
CA PRO A 309 9.18 10.31 -25.70
C PRO A 309 8.64 11.58 -25.03
N ALA A 310 8.33 12.59 -25.82
CA ALA A 310 7.72 13.80 -25.31
C ALA A 310 6.29 13.52 -24.83
N GLY A 311 5.92 14.07 -23.66
CA GLY A 311 4.59 13.95 -23.11
C GLY A 311 4.33 12.70 -22.27
N VAL A 312 5.39 11.99 -21.88
CA VAL A 312 5.32 10.83 -20.98
C VAL A 312 4.57 11.15 -19.69
N GLU A 313 3.75 10.20 -19.24
CA GLU A 313 3.01 10.25 -17.98
C GLU A 313 3.76 9.57 -16.84
N ASP A 314 3.37 9.89 -15.60
CA ASP A 314 3.95 9.24 -14.42
C ASP A 314 3.51 7.77 -14.35
N GLY A 315 4.46 6.86 -14.13
CA GLY A 315 4.22 5.41 -14.13
C GLY A 315 4.20 4.75 -15.50
N GLN A 316 4.40 5.51 -16.58
CA GLN A 316 4.46 4.93 -17.92
C GLN A 316 5.70 4.05 -18.09
N THR A 317 5.52 2.86 -18.68
CA THR A 317 6.59 1.88 -18.89
C THR A 317 6.99 1.79 -20.35
N VAL A 318 8.28 1.84 -20.65
CA VAL A 318 8.84 1.60 -21.98
C VAL A 318 9.65 0.31 -21.98
N ARG A 319 9.38 -0.56 -22.95
CA ARG A 319 10.14 -1.78 -23.22
C ARG A 319 11.26 -1.45 -24.20
N MET A 320 12.49 -1.83 -23.87
CA MET A 320 13.64 -1.61 -24.74
C MET A 320 14.59 -2.81 -24.73
N PRO A 321 15.06 -3.28 -25.90
CA PRO A 321 16.08 -4.32 -25.96
C PRO A 321 17.45 -3.76 -25.61
N VAL A 322 18.18 -4.47 -24.75
CA VAL A 322 19.58 -4.17 -24.40
C VAL A 322 20.42 -5.45 -24.54
N GLY A 323 21.10 -5.58 -25.67
CA GLY A 323 21.82 -6.80 -26.01
C GLY A 323 20.85 -7.93 -26.31
N LYS A 324 20.98 -9.07 -25.60
CA LYS A 324 20.11 -10.25 -25.75
C LYS A 324 18.90 -10.26 -24.81
N ARG A 325 18.81 -9.27 -23.91
CA ARG A 325 17.74 -9.18 -22.91
C ARG A 325 16.90 -7.93 -23.17
N GLU A 326 15.66 -7.95 -22.71
CA GLU A 326 14.78 -6.79 -22.75
C GLU A 326 14.63 -6.24 -21.33
N ILE A 327 14.59 -4.92 -21.23
CA ILE A 327 14.35 -4.22 -19.97
C ILE A 327 13.07 -3.41 -20.07
N PHE A 328 12.41 -3.28 -18.93
CA PHE A 328 11.23 -2.45 -18.77
C PHE A 328 11.61 -1.27 -17.91
N VAL A 329 11.46 -0.07 -18.45
CA VAL A 329 11.81 1.17 -17.75
C VAL A 329 10.52 1.89 -17.42
N THR A 330 10.20 1.96 -16.14
CA THR A 330 9.07 2.71 -15.60
C THR A 330 9.54 4.14 -15.29
N PHE A 331 8.94 5.12 -15.94
CA PHE A 331 9.26 6.51 -15.70
C PHE A 331 8.52 7.04 -14.47
N ARG A 332 9.24 7.69 -13.56
CA ARG A 332 8.66 8.45 -12.46
C ARG A 332 8.91 9.94 -12.66
N VAL A 333 7.84 10.72 -12.79
CA VAL A 333 7.93 12.15 -13.08
C VAL A 333 7.82 12.94 -11.79
N GLN A 334 8.85 13.72 -11.49
CA GLN A 334 8.84 14.63 -10.34
C GLN A 334 7.87 15.78 -10.57
N LYS A 335 7.16 16.16 -9.51
CA LYS A 335 6.25 17.32 -9.51
C LYS A 335 7.04 18.61 -9.74
N SER A 336 6.58 19.45 -10.66
CA SER A 336 7.15 20.79 -10.86
C SER A 336 6.63 21.80 -9.84
N PRO A 337 7.46 22.79 -9.46
CA PRO A 337 7.01 23.89 -8.60
C PRO A 337 6.15 24.93 -9.35
N VAL A 338 6.34 25.06 -10.66
CA VAL A 338 5.68 26.09 -11.49
C VAL A 338 4.43 25.53 -12.19
N PHE A 339 4.52 24.30 -12.69
CA PHE A 339 3.49 23.69 -13.52
C PHE A 339 2.73 22.62 -12.77
N ARG A 340 1.44 22.51 -13.05
CA ARG A 340 0.54 21.44 -12.61
C ARG A 340 -0.03 20.79 -13.86
N ARG A 341 0.22 19.51 -14.06
CA ARG A 341 -0.26 18.78 -15.26
C ARG A 341 -1.64 18.23 -15.02
N ASP A 342 -2.50 18.39 -16.03
CA ASP A 342 -3.82 17.79 -16.13
C ASP A 342 -3.96 17.15 -17.53
N GLY A 343 -3.66 15.85 -17.62
CA GLY A 343 -3.58 15.16 -18.91
C GLY A 343 -2.53 15.77 -19.84
N ALA A 344 -2.97 16.30 -21.00
CA ALA A 344 -2.12 17.01 -21.95
C ALA A 344 -2.01 18.52 -21.66
N ASP A 345 -2.92 19.04 -20.82
CA ASP A 345 -3.00 20.44 -20.49
C ASP A 345 -2.11 20.76 -19.28
N ILE A 346 -1.67 22.02 -19.20
CA ILE A 346 -0.80 22.50 -18.13
C ILE A 346 -1.47 23.68 -17.46
N HIS A 347 -1.38 23.72 -16.14
CA HIS A 347 -1.76 24.86 -15.31
C HIS A 347 -0.53 25.52 -14.70
N SER A 348 -0.43 26.84 -14.78
CA SER A 348 0.58 27.61 -14.05
C SER A 348 -0.04 28.82 -13.38
N ASP A 349 0.65 29.32 -12.36
CA ASP A 349 0.24 30.55 -11.68
C ASP A 349 1.05 31.73 -12.22
N LEU A 350 0.36 32.80 -12.62
CA LEU A 350 0.98 34.05 -13.05
C LEU A 350 0.69 35.13 -12.03
N PHE A 351 1.73 35.69 -11.44
CA PHE A 351 1.62 36.77 -10.48
C PHE A 351 1.62 38.12 -11.18
N ILE A 352 0.55 38.90 -11.01
CA ILE A 352 0.37 40.23 -11.60
C ILE A 352 0.27 41.30 -10.51
N SER A 353 0.57 42.55 -10.85
CA SER A 353 0.41 43.67 -9.91
C SER A 353 -1.04 44.15 -9.87
N ILE A 354 -1.41 44.87 -8.80
CA ILE A 354 -2.74 45.50 -8.67
C ILE A 354 -3.00 46.46 -9.83
N ALA A 355 -1.99 47.28 -10.19
CA ALA A 355 -2.10 48.21 -11.30
C ALA A 355 -2.37 47.51 -12.64
N GLN A 356 -1.70 46.37 -12.90
CA GLN A 356 -1.95 45.56 -14.10
C GLN A 356 -3.32 44.91 -14.08
N ALA A 357 -3.83 44.53 -12.91
CA ALA A 357 -5.16 43.94 -12.79
C ALA A 357 -6.27 44.95 -13.10
N LEU A 358 -6.12 46.20 -12.64
CA LEU A 358 -7.08 47.29 -12.85
C LEU A 358 -7.01 47.84 -14.27
N LEU A 359 -5.82 48.28 -14.70
CA LEU A 359 -5.63 49.00 -15.96
C LEU A 359 -5.42 48.07 -17.17
N GLY A 360 -5.15 46.79 -16.92
CA GLY A 360 -4.67 45.87 -17.94
C GLY A 360 -3.20 46.06 -18.26
N GLY A 361 -2.70 45.26 -19.20
CA GLY A 361 -1.32 45.35 -19.69
C GLY A 361 -0.81 44.04 -20.26
N THR A 362 0.50 43.84 -20.23
CA THR A 362 1.14 42.60 -20.67
C THR A 362 2.03 42.06 -19.57
N ALA A 363 1.96 40.76 -19.31
CA ALA A 363 2.84 40.06 -18.38
C ALA A 363 3.52 38.86 -19.05
N ARG A 364 4.71 38.51 -18.56
CA ARG A 364 5.47 37.36 -19.05
C ARG A 364 5.19 36.16 -18.17
N ALA A 365 4.63 35.10 -18.77
CA ALA A 365 4.47 33.80 -18.14
C ALA A 365 5.57 32.85 -18.58
N GLN A 366 5.94 31.92 -17.69
CA GLN A 366 6.85 30.84 -18.03
C GLN A 366 6.04 29.78 -18.81
N GLY A 367 6.36 29.58 -20.08
CA GLY A 367 5.86 28.45 -20.86
C GLY A 367 6.82 27.27 -20.78
N LEU A 368 6.39 26.12 -21.30
CA LEU A 368 7.20 24.91 -21.29
C LEU A 368 8.43 25.04 -22.20
N TYR A 369 8.25 25.52 -23.42
CA TYR A 369 9.31 25.67 -24.42
C TYR A 369 9.92 27.06 -24.44
N GLU A 370 9.07 28.09 -24.40
CA GLU A 370 9.41 29.50 -24.52
C GLU A 370 8.66 30.33 -23.48
N THR A 371 9.09 31.57 -23.27
CA THR A 371 8.36 32.54 -22.45
C THR A 371 7.17 33.07 -23.24
N ILE A 372 6.00 33.08 -22.60
CA ILE A 372 4.73 33.47 -23.23
C ILE A 372 4.37 34.88 -22.76
N ASN A 373 4.15 35.79 -23.70
CA ASN A 373 3.60 37.11 -23.39
C ASN A 373 2.07 36.98 -23.32
N VAL A 374 1.50 37.28 -22.16
CA VAL A 374 0.07 37.20 -21.89
C VAL A 374 -0.49 38.62 -21.81
N THR A 375 -1.50 38.89 -22.62
CA THR A 375 -2.27 40.14 -22.55
C THR A 375 -3.29 40.03 -21.43
N ILE A 376 -3.20 40.93 -20.46
CA ILE A 376 -4.09 41.02 -19.30
C ILE A 376 -5.15 42.08 -19.62
N PRO A 377 -6.43 41.72 -19.75
CA PRO A 377 -7.49 42.72 -19.91
C PRO A 377 -7.63 43.58 -18.65
N PRO A 378 -8.16 44.82 -18.77
CA PRO A 378 -8.50 45.61 -17.59
C PRO A 378 -9.62 44.94 -16.79
N GLY A 379 -9.59 45.12 -15.46
CA GLY A 379 -10.57 44.53 -14.55
C GLY A 379 -10.43 43.02 -14.32
N THR A 380 -9.22 42.46 -14.48
CA THR A 380 -9.01 41.02 -14.23
C THR A 380 -9.13 40.66 -12.76
N GLN A 381 -9.84 39.58 -12.50
CA GLN A 381 -10.06 39.05 -11.16
C GLN A 381 -8.98 38.02 -10.77
N THR A 382 -8.82 37.80 -9.47
CA THR A 382 -7.99 36.71 -8.96
C THR A 382 -8.52 35.34 -9.40
N ASP A 383 -7.61 34.41 -9.68
CA ASP A 383 -7.85 33.06 -10.20
C ASP A 383 -8.61 33.00 -11.53
N GLN A 384 -8.76 34.14 -12.23
CA GLN A 384 -9.22 34.15 -13.61
C GLN A 384 -8.25 33.35 -14.49
N LYS A 385 -8.81 32.48 -15.35
CA LYS A 385 -8.06 31.57 -16.20
C LYS A 385 -7.93 32.16 -17.61
N ILE A 386 -6.69 32.34 -18.07
CA ILE A 386 -6.40 32.66 -19.46
C ILE A 386 -5.90 31.38 -20.14
N ARG A 387 -6.54 31.00 -21.25
CA ARG A 387 -6.15 29.83 -22.06
C ARG A 387 -5.20 30.25 -23.17
N MET A 388 -4.04 29.60 -23.23
CA MET A 388 -3.08 29.70 -24.33
C MET A 388 -3.13 28.42 -25.15
N GLY A 389 -3.76 28.49 -26.32
CA GLY A 389 -3.99 27.34 -27.20
C GLY A 389 -2.68 26.75 -27.75
N GLY A 390 -2.53 25.42 -27.69
CA GLY A 390 -1.40 24.69 -28.26
C GLY A 390 -0.06 24.91 -27.56
N LYS A 391 -0.05 25.50 -26.36
CA LYS A 391 1.16 25.75 -25.55
C LYS A 391 1.35 24.73 -24.41
N GLY A 392 0.57 23.66 -24.38
CA GLY A 392 0.66 22.57 -23.41
C GLY A 392 1.62 21.45 -23.82
N ILE A 393 1.37 20.24 -23.30
CA ILE A 393 2.22 19.05 -23.52
C ILE A 393 1.81 18.37 -24.84
N PRO A 394 2.76 17.86 -25.64
CA PRO A 394 2.44 17.02 -26.80
C PRO A 394 1.72 15.74 -26.36
N ARG A 395 0.70 15.34 -27.11
CA ARG A 395 -0.02 14.10 -26.85
C ARG A 395 0.77 12.91 -27.40
N ILE A 396 0.91 11.84 -26.62
CA ILE A 396 1.75 10.69 -27.01
C ILE A 396 1.09 9.78 -28.04
N ASN A 397 -0.24 9.62 -27.96
CA ASN A 397 -1.03 8.73 -28.81
C ASN A 397 -1.80 9.45 -29.93
N SER A 398 -1.72 10.77 -30.00
CA SER A 398 -2.46 11.57 -30.99
C SER A 398 -1.63 12.76 -31.44
N TYR A 399 -1.86 13.22 -32.67
CA TYR A 399 -1.22 14.43 -33.14
C TYR A 399 -1.75 15.68 -32.41
N GLY A 400 -0.85 16.60 -32.07
CA GLY A 400 -1.19 17.90 -31.47
C GLY A 400 -0.69 18.09 -30.04
N TYR A 401 -0.92 19.30 -29.54
CA TYR A 401 -0.52 19.75 -28.22
C TYR A 401 -1.77 20.01 -27.36
N GLY A 402 -1.62 19.84 -26.05
CA GLY A 402 -2.58 20.39 -25.10
C GLY A 402 -2.46 21.91 -24.99
N ASP A 403 -3.24 22.47 -24.08
CA ASP A 403 -3.32 23.90 -23.82
C ASP A 403 -2.65 24.28 -22.50
N HIS A 404 -2.27 25.55 -22.38
CA HIS A 404 -1.71 26.10 -21.16
C HIS A 404 -2.70 27.08 -20.53
N TYR A 405 -3.24 26.69 -19.38
CA TYR A 405 -4.11 27.52 -18.55
C TYR A 405 -3.31 28.28 -17.51
N ILE A 406 -3.40 29.59 -17.57
CA ILE A 406 -2.70 30.49 -16.67
C ILE A 406 -3.70 31.03 -15.66
N HIS A 407 -3.49 30.72 -14.38
CA HIS A 407 -4.27 31.25 -13.27
C HIS A 407 -3.64 32.55 -12.80
N ILE A 408 -4.39 33.65 -12.90
CA ILE A 408 -3.93 34.97 -12.49
C ILE A 408 -3.98 35.08 -10.98
N LYS A 409 -2.87 35.48 -10.34
CA LYS A 409 -2.82 35.78 -8.91
C LYS A 409 -2.33 37.20 -8.70
N ILE A 410 -3.10 38.03 -8.01
CA ILE A 410 -2.70 39.40 -7.73
C ILE A 410 -1.72 39.39 -6.56
N ARG A 411 -0.51 39.91 -6.79
CA ARG A 411 0.53 40.05 -5.75
C ARG A 411 0.52 41.46 -5.20
N VAL A 412 0.06 41.59 -3.96
CA VAL A 412 0.09 42.86 -3.21
C VAL A 412 1.52 43.12 -2.67
N PRO A 413 2.12 44.29 -2.91
CA PRO A 413 3.43 44.64 -2.36
C PRO A 413 3.37 44.81 -0.84
N LYS A 414 4.38 44.30 -0.11
CA LYS A 414 4.44 44.39 1.36
C LYS A 414 4.86 45.76 1.90
N ARG A 415 5.52 46.56 1.07
CA ARG A 415 6.03 47.88 1.43
C ARG A 415 5.69 48.85 0.31
N LEU A 416 5.18 50.01 0.68
CA LEU A 416 4.83 51.09 -0.22
C LEU A 416 5.70 52.31 0.13
N THR A 417 6.05 53.09 -0.88
CA THR A 417 6.62 54.42 -0.68
C THR A 417 5.54 55.38 -0.17
N SER A 418 5.92 56.49 0.48
CA SER A 418 4.97 57.51 0.96
C SER A 418 4.05 58.00 -0.15
N ARG A 419 4.61 58.27 -1.34
CA ARG A 419 3.85 58.66 -2.53
C ARG A 419 2.84 57.59 -2.97
N GLN A 420 3.24 56.32 -3.02
CA GLN A 420 2.34 55.23 -3.41
C GLN A 420 1.21 55.04 -2.38
N HIS A 421 1.52 55.18 -1.09
CA HIS A 421 0.53 55.10 -0.02
C HIS A 421 -0.53 56.19 -0.15
N SER A 422 -0.13 57.44 -0.38
CA SER A 422 -1.07 58.55 -0.60
C SER A 422 -2.00 58.32 -1.80
N LEU A 423 -1.48 57.76 -2.91
CA LEU A 423 -2.29 57.46 -4.10
C LEU A 423 -3.28 56.32 -3.89
N ILE A 424 -2.91 55.32 -3.09
CA ILE A 424 -3.80 54.20 -2.77
C ILE A 424 -4.88 54.65 -1.77
N LEU A 425 -4.54 55.55 -0.84
CA LEU A 425 -5.54 56.17 0.04
C LEU A 425 -6.57 56.96 -0.75
N SER A 426 -6.14 57.80 -1.72
CA SER A 426 -7.10 58.52 -2.56
C SER A 426 -7.97 57.58 -3.39
N TYR A 427 -7.40 56.48 -3.92
CA TYR A 427 -8.19 55.46 -4.61
C TYR A 427 -9.23 54.80 -3.68
N ALA A 428 -8.86 54.54 -2.42
CA ALA A 428 -9.75 53.93 -1.43
C ALA A 428 -10.88 54.86 -0.96
N GLU A 429 -10.71 56.18 -1.04
CA GLU A 429 -11.79 57.17 -0.79
C GLU A 429 -12.86 57.15 -1.89
N ASP A 430 -12.45 56.91 -3.14
CA ASP A 430 -13.33 56.85 -4.30
C ASP A 430 -14.02 55.48 -4.49
N GLU A 431 -13.48 54.42 -3.88
CA GLU A 431 -13.97 53.04 -4.03
C GLU A 431 -15.28 52.83 -3.26
N THR A 432 -16.39 52.65 -3.98
CA THR A 432 -17.74 52.50 -3.40
C THR A 432 -18.26 51.05 -3.42
N ASP A 433 -17.60 50.17 -4.17
CA ASP A 433 -18.09 48.82 -4.48
C ASP A 433 -17.80 47.78 -3.38
N VAL A 434 -16.94 48.11 -2.41
CA VAL A 434 -16.49 47.17 -1.36
C VAL A 434 -17.03 47.61 0.01
N GLU A 435 -17.66 46.68 0.72
CA GLU A 435 -18.12 46.90 2.10
C GLU A 435 -16.96 46.71 3.09
N GLY A 436 -16.73 47.69 3.98
CA GLY A 436 -15.74 47.59 5.07
C GLY A 436 -15.03 48.90 5.38
N THR A 437 -14.09 48.86 6.34
CA THR A 437 -13.27 50.01 6.74
C THR A 437 -11.84 49.91 6.24
N VAL A 438 -11.35 50.96 5.60
CA VAL A 438 -9.93 51.11 5.24
C VAL A 438 -9.28 52.06 6.23
N ASN A 439 -8.16 51.63 6.82
CA ASN A 439 -7.45 52.45 7.81
C ASN A 439 -6.97 53.77 7.17
N GLY A 440 -7.37 54.89 7.78
CA GLY A 440 -7.01 56.23 7.32
C GLY A 440 -8.02 56.88 6.35
N VAL A 441 -9.09 56.17 5.97
CA VAL A 441 -10.18 56.72 5.14
C VAL A 441 -11.34 57.15 6.04
N THR A 442 -11.80 58.40 5.88
CA THR A 442 -12.82 59.01 6.77
C THR A 442 -14.26 58.69 6.38
N LEU A 443 -14.50 58.32 5.12
CA LEU A 443 -15.82 58.01 4.56
C LEU A 443 -15.79 56.59 4.00
N THR A 444 -16.45 55.66 4.67
CA THR A 444 -16.60 54.27 4.20
C THR A 444 -18.08 53.99 3.97
N SER A 445 -18.39 53.19 2.94
CA SER A 445 -19.76 52.81 2.54
C SER A 445 -20.57 52.20 3.69
N SER A 446 -19.90 51.56 4.65
CA SER A 446 -20.50 50.97 5.87
C SER A 446 -20.75 51.97 7.03
N GLY A 447 -20.57 53.27 6.84
CA GLY A 447 -21.14 54.29 7.73
C GLY A 447 -20.60 54.30 9.17
N GLY A 448 -19.31 54.01 9.36
CA GLY A 448 -18.64 54.18 10.65
C GLY A 448 -17.53 55.21 10.55
N SER A 449 -17.81 56.47 10.86
CA SER A 449 -16.78 57.49 11.04
C SER A 449 -15.91 57.11 12.24
N THR A 450 -14.75 56.47 12.03
CA THR A 450 -13.73 56.42 13.08
C THR A 450 -13.02 57.78 13.10
N MET A 451 -13.60 58.71 13.84
CA MET A 451 -12.85 59.83 14.42
C MET A 451 -11.87 59.24 15.43
N ASP A 452 -10.58 59.17 15.08
CA ASP A 452 -9.53 59.10 16.11
C ASP A 452 -9.09 60.52 16.43
N SER A 453 -9.83 61.11 17.37
CA SER A 453 -9.42 62.29 18.13
C SER A 453 -9.15 61.82 19.57
N SER A 454 -7.90 61.98 20.05
CA SER A 454 -7.42 61.81 21.43
C SER A 454 -7.24 60.35 21.93
N ALA A 455 -6.23 59.94 22.70
CA ALA A 455 -5.26 60.63 23.55
C ALA A 455 -4.05 59.71 23.88
N GLY A 456 -2.89 60.30 24.23
CA GLY A 456 -1.74 59.55 24.77
C GLY A 456 -0.50 60.41 24.95
N SER A 457 -0.53 61.31 25.91
CA SER A 457 0.54 62.21 26.33
C SER A 457 1.79 61.50 26.89
N GLU A 458 2.97 61.83 26.37
CA GLU A 458 4.19 61.86 27.18
C GLU A 458 4.99 63.14 26.87
N ALA A 459 5.34 63.82 27.95
CA ALA A 459 5.88 65.17 27.96
C ALA A 459 7.35 65.21 27.55
N ARG A 460 7.69 66.11 26.62
CA ARG A 460 9.00 66.79 26.61
C ARG A 460 8.86 68.16 25.92
N ARG A 461 8.93 69.23 26.72
CA ARG A 461 9.34 70.59 26.28
C ARG A 461 10.85 70.48 25.96
N GLU A 462 11.39 71.05 24.89
CA GLU A 462 11.53 72.48 24.56
C GLU A 462 11.97 72.68 23.09
N ALA A 463 11.93 73.96 22.68
CA ALA A 463 12.53 74.62 21.52
C ALA A 463 11.71 74.59 20.22
N GLY A 464 11.08 75.75 19.94
CA GLY A 464 10.45 76.05 18.66
C GLY A 464 11.48 76.51 17.63
N GLU A 465 11.11 76.34 16.36
CA GLU A 465 11.58 77.14 15.24
C GLU A 465 10.67 76.90 14.03
N ASP A 466 10.51 77.96 13.25
CA ASP A 466 9.49 78.19 12.26
C ASP A 466 9.56 77.26 11.04
N THR A 467 8.42 76.72 10.60
CA THR A 467 8.25 76.32 9.20
C THR A 467 6.90 76.77 8.67
N GLU A 468 6.89 77.99 8.15
CA GLU A 468 5.85 78.47 7.25
C GLU A 468 5.61 77.44 6.14
N GLY A 469 4.35 77.05 5.95
CA GLY A 469 3.96 76.04 4.96
C GLY A 469 4.39 76.42 3.55
N PHE A 470 4.91 75.44 2.81
CA PHE A 470 5.32 75.55 1.40
C PHE A 470 4.22 76.19 0.50
N LEU A 471 2.95 76.06 0.87
CA LEU A 471 1.81 76.63 0.15
C LEU A 471 1.61 78.14 0.37
N SER A 472 2.07 78.73 1.48
CA SER A 472 2.03 80.19 1.67
C SER A 472 3.15 80.91 0.91
N LYS A 473 4.28 80.23 0.64
CA LYS A 473 5.36 80.72 -0.24
C LYS A 473 4.98 80.74 -1.72
N LEU A 474 4.22 79.74 -2.20
CA LEU A 474 3.73 79.70 -3.59
C LEU A 474 2.68 80.78 -3.88
N LYS A 475 1.83 81.13 -2.91
CA LYS A 475 0.81 82.16 -3.09
C LYS A 475 1.38 83.58 -3.19
N LYS A 476 2.55 83.84 -2.60
CA LYS A 476 3.25 85.14 -2.71
C LYS A 476 4.03 85.34 -4.02
N MET A 477 4.34 84.27 -4.76
CA MET A 477 5.06 84.37 -6.04
C MET A 477 4.16 84.60 -7.27
N PHE A 478 2.84 84.44 -7.15
CA PHE A 478 1.89 84.60 -8.27
C PHE A 478 1.00 85.85 -8.18
N THR A 479 1.19 86.71 -7.18
CA THR A 479 0.46 88.00 -7.05
C THR A 479 1.40 89.18 -6.81
N SER A 480 2.46 89.29 -7.60
CA SER A 480 3.22 90.53 -7.83
C SER A 480 3.84 90.49 -9.23
#